data_AF-A0A505C382-F1
#
_entry.id   AF-A0A505C382-F1
#
_cell.length_a   1.000
_cell.length_b   1.000
_cell.length_c   1.000
_cell.angle_alpha   90.00
_cell.angle_beta   90.00
_cell.angle_gamma   90.00
#
_symmetry.space_group_name_H-M   'P 1'
#
loop_
_entity.id
_entity.type
_entity.pdbx_description
1 polymer ?
#
loop_
_entity_poly.entity_id
_entity_poly.type
_entity_poly.pdbx_seq_one_letter_code
_entity_poly.pdbx_strand_id
1 'polypeptide(L)' 'LAGFKEGTMVAPFSSQMLNTVLPAGTDRILVGNVDDYGAMRMNRFTCTAGECTFRERIHD' A
#
# COMPACT_ATOMS: atom_id res chain seq x y z
N LEU A 1 0.42 5.39 -7.63
CA LEU A 1 -0.86 4.75 -7.97
C LEU A 1 -1.94 5.82 -8.02
N ALA A 2 -2.52 6.09 -9.20
CA ALA A 2 -3.67 6.98 -9.30
C ALA A 2 -4.79 6.37 -8.44
N GLY A 3 -5.11 6.99 -7.30
CA GLY A 3 -6.03 6.45 -6.29
C GLY A 3 -5.55 6.60 -4.85
N PHE A 4 -4.25 6.61 -4.61
CA PHE A 4 -3.64 6.94 -3.31
C PHE A 4 -3.33 8.45 -3.22
N LYS A 5 -4.31 9.30 -3.51
CA LYS A 5 -4.10 10.77 -3.57
C LYS A 5 -4.22 11.47 -2.22
N GLU A 6 -4.93 10.87 -1.27
CA GLU A 6 -5.04 11.37 0.10
C GLU A 6 -4.60 10.28 1.08
N GLY A 7 -3.86 10.69 2.10
CA GLY A 7 -3.60 9.83 3.25
C GLY A 7 -4.93 9.55 3.95
N THR A 8 -5.32 8.28 4.02
CA THR A 8 -6.53 7.84 4.70
C THR A 8 -6.19 6.88 5.83
N MET A 9 -6.89 7.02 6.95
CA MET A 9 -6.76 6.12 8.09
C MET A 9 -7.72 4.94 7.89
N VAL A 10 -7.19 3.72 7.99
CA VAL A 10 -8.00 2.50 7.98
C VAL A 10 -8.25 2.08 9.42
N ALA A 11 -9.52 1.91 9.82
CA ALA A 11 -9.87 1.50 11.17
C ALA A 11 -9.45 0.05 11.45
N PRO A 12 -9.23 -0.34 12.73
CA PRO A 12 -8.92 -1.73 13.09
C PRO A 12 -9.97 -2.71 12.57
N PHE A 13 -9.52 -3.87 12.06
CA PHE A 13 -10.37 -4.94 11.53
C PHE A 13 -11.33 -4.50 10.40
N SER A 14 -10.97 -3.44 9.67
CA SER A 14 -11.76 -2.94 8.54
C SER A 14 -10.97 -2.95 7.24
N SER A 15 -11.69 -2.81 6.13
CA SER A 15 -11.12 -2.69 4.79
C SER A 15 -11.59 -1.40 4.13
N GLN A 16 -10.68 -0.68 3.48
CA GLN A 16 -10.99 0.50 2.70
C GLN A 16 -10.80 0.20 1.21
N MET A 17 -11.86 0.34 0.42
CA MET A 17 -11.74 0.30 -1.04
C MET A 17 -11.13 1.61 -1.54
N LEU A 18 -10.15 1.51 -2.43
CA LEU A 18 -9.50 2.64 -3.08
C LEU A 18 -9.84 2.63 -4.56
N ASN A 19 -10.15 3.80 -5.11
CA ASN A 19 -10.32 3.96 -6.55
C ASN A 19 -8.94 4.00 -7.22
N THR A 20 -8.32 2.83 -7.37
CA THR A 20 -6.99 2.70 -7.97
C THR A 20 -6.94 1.63 -9.04
N VAL A 21 -6.11 1.88 -10.05
CA VAL A 21 -5.85 0.95 -11.14
C VAL A 21 -4.38 0.54 -11.06
N LEU A 22 -4.16 -0.76 -10.93
CA LEU A 22 -2.85 -1.37 -11.11
C LEU A 22 -2.52 -1.42 -12.60
N PRO A 23 -1.39 -0.83 -13.06
CA PRO A 23 -0.97 -0.97 -14.44
C PRO A 23 -0.81 -2.46 -14.82
N ALA A 24 -1.16 -2.82 -16.05
CA ALA A 24 -1.00 -4.19 -16.54
C ALA A 24 0.45 -4.68 -16.38
N GLY A 25 0.63 -5.90 -15.90
CA GLY A 25 1.95 -6.50 -15.65
C GLY A 25 2.63 -6.05 -14.34
N THR A 26 1.96 -5.25 -13.50
CA THR A 26 2.50 -4.87 -12.19
C THR A 26 2.46 -6.05 -11.22
N ASP A 27 3.63 -6.60 -10.87
CA ASP A 27 3.79 -7.66 -9.87
C ASP A 27 4.12 -7.10 -8.48
N ARG A 28 4.37 -5.79 -8.35
CA ARG A 28 4.82 -5.14 -7.12
C ARG A 28 4.21 -3.77 -6.93
N ILE A 29 3.83 -3.46 -5.70
CA ILE A 29 3.43 -2.10 -5.29
C ILE A 29 4.18 -1.64 -4.05
N LEU A 30 4.26 -0.32 -3.91
CA LEU A 30 4.74 0.34 -2.70
C LEU A 30 3.56 1.03 -2.00
N VAL A 31 3.41 0.77 -0.71
CA VAL A 31 2.41 1.41 0.14
C VAL A 31 3.12 2.07 1.31
N GLY A 32 2.90 3.38 1.47
CA GLY A 32 3.41 4.15 2.59
C GLY A 32 2.40 4.19 3.74
N ASN A 33 2.87 4.06 4.98
CA ASN A 33 2.10 4.38 6.17
C ASN A 33 2.87 5.38 7.04
N VAL A 34 2.15 6.13 7.88
CA VAL A 34 2.75 6.97 8.91
C VAL A 34 2.81 6.15 10.20
N ASP A 35 3.96 6.16 10.89
CA ASP A 35 4.11 5.51 12.20
C ASP A 35 3.71 6.44 13.36
N ASP A 36 3.71 5.92 14.58
CA ASP A 36 3.29 6.66 15.79
C ASP A 36 4.18 7.89 16.09
N TYR A 37 5.34 7.99 15.44
CA TYR A 37 6.27 9.12 15.53
C TYR A 37 6.14 10.11 14.37
N GLY A 38 5.16 9.89 13.48
CA GLY A 38 4.92 10.74 12.31
C GLY A 38 5.85 10.45 11.13
N ALA A 39 6.71 9.43 11.21
CA ALA A 39 7.62 9.09 10.12
C ALA A 39 6.92 8.23 9.05
N MET A 40 7.24 8.50 7.79
CA MET A 40 6.74 7.70 6.67
C MET A 40 7.54 6.40 6.55
N ARG A 41 6.84 5.27 6.47
CA ARG A 41 7.41 3.94 6.26
C ARG A 41 6.90 3.36 4.96
N MET A 42 7.81 3.01 4.07
CA MET A 42 7.49 2.41 2.78
C MET A 42 7.54 0.89 2.86
N ASN A 43 6.47 0.25 2.41
CA ASN A 43 6.33 -1.20 2.43
C ASN A 43 6.18 -1.71 0.99
N ARG A 44 6.92 -2.76 0.64
CA ARG A 44 6.81 -3.45 -0.63
C ARG A 44 5.83 -4.62 -0.50
N PHE A 45 4.91 -4.69 -1.46
CA PHE A 45 3.97 -5.80 -1.63
C PHE A 45 4.21 -6.48 -2.97
N THR A 46 3.96 -7.79 -3.02
CA THR A 46 3.98 -8.57 -4.27
C THR A 46 2.54 -8.92 -4.64
N CYS A 47 2.17 -8.70 -5.88
CA CYS A 47 0.83 -8.87 -6.41
C CYS A 47 0.76 -10.10 -7.32
N THR A 48 -0.20 -10.98 -7.08
CA THR A 48 -0.44 -12.18 -7.89
C THR A 48 -1.94 -12.46 -7.92
N ALA A 49 -2.49 -12.73 -9.10
CA ALA A 49 -3.90 -13.07 -9.28
C ALA A 49 -4.92 -12.10 -8.64
N GLY A 50 -4.61 -10.80 -8.61
CA GLY A 50 -5.51 -9.76 -8.08
C GLY A 50 -5.36 -9.49 -6.57
N GLU A 51 -4.46 -10.19 -5.88
CA GLU A 51 -4.16 -9.97 -4.46
C GLU A 51 -2.71 -9.50 -4.29
N CYS A 52 -2.48 -8.54 -3.39
CA CYS A 52 -1.14 -8.03 -3.07
C CYS A 52 -0.79 -8.32 -1.60
N THR A 53 0.29 -9.05 -1.37
CA THR A 53 0.72 -9.48 -0.03
C THR A 53 1.99 -8.77 0.40
N PHE A 54 2.10 -8.47 1.70
CA PHE A 54 3.27 -7.80 2.26
C PHE A 54 4.52 -8.67 2.06
N ARG A 55 5.60 -8.05 1.59
CA ARG A 55 6.90 -8.71 1.42
C ARG A 55 7.91 -8.20 2.43
N GLU A 56 8.14 -6.89 2.45
CA GLU A 56 9.14 -6.29 3.33
C GLU A 56 8.93 -4.79 3.50
N ARG A 57 9.49 -4.27 4.59
CA ARG A 57 9.73 -2.84 4.76
C ARG A 57 10.98 -2.44 4.00
N ILE A 58 10.90 -1.36 3.25
CA ILE A 58 12.08 -0.74 2.66
C ILE A 58 12.78 0.00 3.80
N HIS A 59 14.01 -0.42 4.08
CA HIS A 59 14.92 0.29 4.95
C HIS A 59 15.91 1.01 4.03
N ASP A 60 16.10 2.31 4.25
CA ASP A 60 17.21 3.05 3.63
C ASP A 60 18.55 2.60 4.25
#